data_AF-A0A8J7HK81-F1
#
_entry.id   AF-A0A8J7HK81-F1
#
_cell.length_a   1.000
_cell.length_b   1.000
_cell.length_c   1.000
_cell.angle_alpha   90.00
_cell.angle_beta   90.00
_cell.angle_gamma   90.00
#
_symmetry.space_group_name_H-M   'P 1'
#
loop_
_entity.id
_entity.type
_entity.pdbx_description
1 polymer ?
#
loop_
_entity_poly.entity_id
_entity_poly.type
_entity_poly.pdbx_seq_one_letter_code
_entity_poly.pdbx_strand_id
1 'polypeptide(L)' 'MKIPPVKGNITLILDSDPEIMSGTLVFMETRVPLQTFFDYLECEAGLAKFLRSHFDFWV' A
#
# COMPACT_ATOMS: atom_id res chain seq x y z
N MET A 1 -7.04 5.05 24.32
CA MET A 1 -7.90 4.75 23.15
C MET A 1 -7.65 3.30 22.76
N LYS A 2 -8.56 2.38 23.08
CA LYS A 2 -8.41 0.96 22.70
C LYS A 2 -8.97 0.80 21.30
N ILE A 3 -8.10 0.51 20.34
CA ILE A 3 -8.51 0.19 18.97
C ILE A 3 -9.20 -1.19 19.04
N PRO A 4 -10.43 -1.34 18.53
CA PRO A 4 -11.10 -2.63 18.55
C PRO A 4 -10.31 -3.65 17.71
N PRO A 5 -10.28 -4.94 18.10
CA PRO A 5 -9.64 -5.97 17.31
C PRO A 5 -10.37 -6.07 15.97
N VAL A 6 -9.65 -5.78 14.88
CA VAL A 6 -10.16 -5.96 13.53
C VAL A 6 -10.39 -7.46 13.34
N LYS A 7 -11.67 -7.90 13.40
CA LYS A 7 -12.08 -9.23 12.95
C LYS A 7 -12.14 -9.23 11.42
N GLY A 8 -10.97 -9.15 10.81
CA GLY A 8 -10.73 -9.59 9.45
C GLY A 8 -9.65 -10.66 9.53
N ASN A 9 -9.67 -11.66 8.66
CA ASN A 9 -8.44 -12.40 8.41
C ASN A 9 -7.36 -11.36 8.12
N ILE A 10 -6.27 -11.36 8.88
CA ILE A 10 -5.18 -10.39 8.70
C ILE A 10 -4.46 -10.80 7.41
N THR A 11 -5.10 -10.57 6.27
CA THR A 11 -4.44 -10.70 4.98
C THR A 11 -3.43 -9.56 4.94
N LEU A 12 -2.15 -9.90 5.05
CA LEU A 12 -1.08 -8.95 4.82
C LEU A 12 -1.32 -8.33 3.44
N ILE A 13 -1.47 -7.00 3.39
CA ILE A 13 -1.65 -6.24 2.14
C ILE A 13 -0.31 -5.86 1.50
N LEU A 14 0.79 -6.30 2.10
CA LEU A 14 2.14 -6.05 1.65
C LEU A 14 2.85 -7.39 1.42
N ASP A 15 3.68 -7.44 0.38
CA ASP A 15 4.48 -8.60 0.01
C ASP A 15 5.95 -8.19 -0.19
N SER A 16 6.86 -9.12 0.10
CA SER A 16 8.32 -8.95 0.03
C SER A 16 8.93 -10.22 -0.54
N ASP A 17 8.64 -10.50 -1.80
CA ASP A 17 9.19 -11.63 -2.55
C ASP A 17 10.52 -11.23 -3.24
N PRO A 18 11.63 -11.95 -3.05
CA PRO A 18 12.88 -11.72 -3.78
C PRO A 18 12.72 -11.70 -5.32
N GLU A 19 11.74 -12.43 -5.86
CA GLU A 19 11.43 -12.45 -7.30
C GLU A 19 10.68 -11.17 -7.75
N ILE A 20 10.06 -10.44 -6.82
CA ILE A 20 9.32 -9.21 -7.07
C ILE A 20 10.15 -8.00 -6.58
N MET A 21 10.59 -7.16 -7.52
CA MET A 21 11.36 -5.95 -7.20
C MET A 21 12.54 -6.19 -6.24
N SER A 22 13.21 -7.35 -6.36
CA SER A 22 14.35 -7.73 -5.52
C SER A 22 14.05 -7.73 -4.02
N GLY A 23 12.81 -8.08 -3.62
CA GLY A 23 12.40 -8.10 -2.22
C GLY A 23 12.06 -6.73 -1.64
N THR A 24 11.86 -5.72 -2.49
CA THR A 24 11.29 -4.44 -2.03
C THR A 24 9.87 -4.68 -1.52
N LEU A 25 9.52 -4.09 -0.38
CA LEU A 25 8.17 -4.20 0.18
C LEU A 25 7.16 -3.48 -0.73
N VAL A 26 6.22 -4.23 -1.31
CA VAL A 26 5.20 -3.73 -2.25
C VAL A 26 3.80 -4.02 -1.74
N PHE A 27 2.80 -3.29 -2.24
CA PHE A 27 1.39 -3.65 -2.00
C PHE A 27 1.00 -4.87 -2.84
N MET A 28 0.35 -5.84 -2.20
CA MET A 28 -0.14 -7.08 -2.82
C MET A 28 -0.92 -6.79 -4.11
N GLU A 29 -0.74 -7.65 -5.11
CA GLU A 29 -1.37 -7.53 -6.45
C GLU A 29 -0.99 -6.25 -7.21
N THR A 30 -0.01 -5.49 -6.70
CA THR A 30 0.57 -4.35 -7.38
C THR A 30 2.10 -4.48 -7.43
N ARG A 31 2.75 -3.63 -8.21
CA ARG A 31 4.21 -3.40 -8.12
C ARG A 31 4.50 -2.03 -7.53
N VAL A 32 3.62 -1.54 -6.65
CA VAL A 32 3.76 -0.22 -6.02
C VAL A 32 4.53 -0.40 -4.72
N PRO A 33 5.75 0.17 -4.59
CA PRO A 33 6.53 0.10 -3.37
C PRO A 33 5.83 0.81 -2.20
N LEU A 34 6.03 0.32 -0.98
CA LEU A 34 5.59 1.01 0.23
C LEU A 34 6.21 2.41 0.35
N GLN A 35 7.44 2.59 -0.14
CA GLN A 35 8.09 3.91 -0.16
C GLN A 35 7.23 4.95 -0.90
N THR A 36 6.63 4.58 -2.04
CA THR A 36 5.76 5.47 -2.81
C THR A 36 4.56 5.94 -1.99
N PHE A 37 4.03 5.11 -1.09
CA PHE A 37 2.97 5.55 -0.20
C PHE A 37 3.43 6.67 0.74
N PHE A 38 4.61 6.53 1.34
CA PHE A 38 5.18 7.59 2.19
C PHE A 38 5.49 8.86 1.40
N ASP A 39 6.03 8.75 0.19
CA ASP A 39 6.30 9.91 -0.67
C ASP A 39 5.01 10.73 -0.92
N TYR A 40 3.89 10.05 -1.14
CA TYR A 40 2.60 10.73 -1.32
C TYR A 40 2.08 11.38 -0.03
N LEU A 41 2.32 10.77 1.14
CA LEU A 41 1.91 11.33 2.43
C LEU A 41 2.77 12.54 2.85
N GLU A 42 4.05 12.52 2.50
CA GLU A 42 5.00 13.59 2.80
C GLU A 42 4.86 14.78 1.85
N CYS A 43 4.39 14.56 0.62
CA CYS A 43 4.02 15.61 -0.31
C CYS A 43 2.59 16.15 -0.11
N GLU A 44 2.26 17.28 -0.75
CA GLU A 44 0.90 17.85 -0.75
C GLU A 44 -0.17 16.95 -1.43
N ALA A 45 0.24 15.86 -2.08
CA ALA A 45 -0.65 14.95 -2.80
C ALA A 45 -1.57 14.14 -1.87
N GLY A 46 -1.04 13.69 -0.73
CA GLY A 46 -1.76 12.96 0.31
C GLY A 46 -2.32 11.59 -0.09
N LEU A 47 -3.00 10.96 0.86
CA LEU A 47 -3.59 9.62 0.73
C LEU A 47 -4.59 9.51 -0.44
N ALA A 48 -5.46 10.51 -0.61
CA ALA A 48 -6.51 10.46 -1.63
C ALA A 48 -5.94 10.39 -3.04
N LYS A 49 -4.85 11.11 -3.32
CA LYS A 49 -4.19 11.06 -4.63
C LYS A 49 -3.49 9.71 -4.82
N PHE A 50 -2.82 9.18 -3.79
CA PHE A 50 -2.18 7.87 -3.85
C PHE A 50 -3.16 6.76 -4.26
N LEU A 51 -4.32 6.69 -3.59
CA LEU A 51 -5.33 5.66 -3.86
C LEU A 51 -5.86 5.73 -5.30
N ARG A 52 -6.17 6.93 -5.80
CA ARG A 52 -6.64 7.11 -7.18
C ARG A 52 -5.59 6.74 -8.23
N SER A 53 -4.32 7.04 -7.96
CA SER A 53 -3.24 6.78 -8.91
C SER A 53 -2.89 5.29 -9.04
N HIS A 54 -3.14 4.48 -8.01
CA HIS A 54 -2.56 3.13 -7.91
C HIS A 54 -3.55 2.00 -7.61
N PHE A 55 -4.75 2.30 -7.11
CA PHE A 55 -5.71 1.28 -6.65
C PHE A 55 -7.12 1.46 -7.22
N ASP A 56 -7.40 2.60 -7.86
CA ASP A 56 -8.70 2.87 -8.47
C ASP A 56 -8.66 2.54 -9.96
N PHE A 57 -9.07 1.32 -10.31
CA PHE A 57 -9.04 0.80 -11.70
C PHE A 57 -10.30 1.13 -12.51
N TRP A 58 -11.25 1.91 -11.97
CA TRP A 58 -12.55 2.19 -12.59
C TRP A 58 -12.80 3.68 -12.89
N VAL A 59 -11.74 4.44 -13.18
CA VAL A 59 -11.83 5.79 -13.76
C VAL A 59 -11.36 5.79 -15.20
#